data_AF-A0AAT9F325-F1
#
_entry.id   AF-A0AAT9F325-F1
#
_cell.length_a   1.000
_cell.length_b   1.000
_cell.length_c   1.000
_cell.angle_alpha   90.00
_cell.angle_beta   90.00
_cell.angle_gamma   90.00
#
_symmetry.space_group_name_H-M   'P 1'
#
loop_
_entity.id
_entity.type
_entity.pdbx_description
1 polymer ?
#
loop_
_entity_poly.entity_id
_entity_poly.type
_entity_poly.pdbx_seq_one_letter_code
_entity_poly.pdbx_strand_id
1 'polypeptide(L)'
;MKKNLLSLCLSLALTVGAPLAANADTPANVSVAPAISAATLQSLPWQPLQPPVSQEVKLDAVSPQLIQGEIQGAIAAYTLPADRGSLEVTLSSLAKNNSLYAPSVLVLDEHLRPAAYYPSSYFPYQPPGAMSSDRLEGTLKLTPALGQKQIYLLVYTTRQDLAKTTQLTNPAKAYAQGVGNAVPDIPDPIAGHATTGTLKLKVTAEQGTGNVMIGMLQPAPTVAPVVVGSTAPAAVAAPAPAPEKPAEPMLNDTESYFNNGIKQAVKAGDIDKALKLMNEAEKLGSTTARKTFISSVKGKG
;
A
#
# COMPACT_ATOMS: atom_id res chain seq x y z
N MET A 1 44.23 73.95 5.34
CA MET A 1 43.83 72.96 4.32
C MET A 1 43.40 71.69 5.03
N LYS A 2 42.15 71.24 4.84
CA LYS A 2 41.52 70.09 5.51
C LYS A 2 41.90 68.78 4.83
N LYS A 3 42.26 67.74 5.59
CA LYS A 3 42.17 66.33 5.16
C LYS A 3 41.77 65.45 6.35
N ASN A 4 40.54 64.96 6.30
CA ASN A 4 39.97 64.00 7.25
C ASN A 4 40.38 62.58 6.82
N LEU A 5 40.89 61.77 7.75
CA LEU A 5 41.10 60.34 7.56
C LEU A 5 40.34 59.60 8.66
N LEU A 6 39.14 59.12 8.30
CA LEU A 6 38.32 58.22 9.09
C LEU A 6 38.83 56.79 8.79
N SER A 7 39.41 56.13 9.79
CA SER A 7 39.81 54.72 9.69
C SER A 7 38.60 53.83 10.00
N LEU A 8 38.16 53.07 9.00
CA LEU A 8 37.05 52.12 9.09
C LEU A 8 37.66 50.70 9.15
N CYS A 9 37.77 50.14 10.35
CA CYS A 9 38.18 48.74 10.51
C CYS A 9 37.03 47.81 10.10
N LEU A 10 37.26 47.11 9.00
CA LEU A 10 36.39 46.10 8.39
C LEU A 10 36.53 44.77 9.15
N SER A 11 35.51 44.40 9.93
CA SER A 11 35.44 43.10 10.60
C SER A 11 35.07 42.00 9.59
N LEU A 12 36.00 41.06 9.37
CA LEU A 12 35.79 39.80 8.67
C LEU A 12 34.76 38.94 9.41
N ALA A 13 33.62 38.65 8.78
CA ALA A 13 32.69 37.62 9.22
C ALA A 13 32.85 36.38 8.32
N LEU A 14 33.37 35.30 8.92
CA LEU A 14 33.48 33.96 8.36
C LEU A 14 32.07 33.34 8.28
N THR A 15 31.51 33.12 7.10
CA THR A 15 30.29 32.31 6.93
C THR A 15 30.66 30.89 6.52
N VAL A 16 30.59 29.98 7.49
CA VAL A 16 30.59 28.53 7.28
C VAL A 16 29.29 28.16 6.58
N GLY A 17 29.39 27.66 5.35
CA GLY A 17 28.26 27.06 4.64
C GLY A 17 27.92 25.69 5.26
N ALA A 18 26.78 25.61 5.94
CA ALA A 18 26.18 24.32 6.28
C ALA A 18 25.43 23.77 5.05
N PRO A 19 25.49 22.46 4.77
CA PRO A 19 24.65 21.86 3.74
C PRO A 19 23.18 21.91 4.20
N LEU A 20 22.30 22.37 3.32
CA LEU A 20 20.85 22.23 3.46
C LEU A 20 20.51 20.74 3.37
N ALA A 21 20.51 20.06 4.50
CA ALA A 21 19.76 18.82 4.64
C ALA A 21 18.28 19.19 4.57
N ALA A 22 17.59 18.74 3.51
CA ALA A 22 16.14 18.76 3.45
C ALA A 22 15.61 17.83 4.55
N ASN A 23 15.36 18.38 5.73
CA ASN A 23 14.63 17.69 6.78
C ASN A 23 13.21 17.49 6.25
N ALA A 24 12.76 16.23 6.14
CA ALA A 24 11.34 15.96 6.00
C ALA A 24 10.66 16.55 7.24
N ASP A 25 9.85 17.60 7.05
CA ASP A 25 9.10 18.24 8.12
C ASP A 25 8.35 17.18 8.93
N THR A 26 8.46 17.18 10.26
CA THR A 26 7.69 16.26 11.11
C THR A 26 6.18 16.37 10.81
N PRO A 27 5.40 15.28 10.95
CA PRO A 27 3.94 15.33 10.73
C PRO A 27 3.34 16.58 11.40
N ALA A 28 2.57 17.33 10.62
CA ALA A 28 1.97 18.57 11.09
C ALA A 28 0.94 18.26 12.17
N ASN A 29 0.74 19.22 13.07
CA ASN A 29 -0.30 19.13 14.09
C ASN A 29 -1.66 18.88 13.41
N VAL A 30 -2.35 17.81 13.81
CA VAL A 30 -3.68 17.42 13.29
C VAL A 30 -4.72 18.53 13.39
N SER A 31 -4.54 19.50 14.30
CA SER A 31 -5.41 20.69 14.39
C SER A 31 -5.36 21.60 13.16
N VAL A 32 -4.33 21.48 12.31
CA VAL A 32 -4.19 22.24 11.07
C VAL A 32 -4.83 21.50 9.88
N ALA A 33 -5.23 20.23 10.07
CA ALA A 33 -5.89 19.46 9.02
C ALA A 33 -7.30 20.04 8.73
N PRO A 34 -7.70 20.12 7.45
CA PRO A 34 -9.08 20.41 7.07
C PRO A 34 -10.09 19.50 7.80
N ALA A 35 -11.13 20.09 8.37
CA ALA A 35 -12.17 19.34 9.06
C ALA A 35 -13.08 18.60 8.07
N ILE A 36 -13.03 17.26 8.11
CA ILE A 36 -13.92 16.37 7.34
C ILE A 36 -15.00 15.84 8.27
N SER A 37 -16.24 15.78 7.80
CA SER A 37 -17.36 15.33 8.64
C SER A 37 -17.32 13.82 8.82
N ALA A 38 -17.74 13.32 9.97
CA ALA A 38 -17.78 11.87 10.23
C ALA A 38 -18.66 11.13 9.21
N ALA A 39 -19.79 11.71 8.81
CA ALA A 39 -20.68 11.15 7.80
C ALA A 39 -19.97 11.04 6.43
N THR A 40 -19.22 12.07 6.04
CA THR A 40 -18.41 12.04 4.82
C THR A 40 -17.39 10.91 4.87
N LEU A 41 -16.61 10.81 5.95
CA LEU A 41 -15.58 9.77 6.12
C LEU A 41 -16.17 8.35 6.08
N GLN A 42 -17.35 8.15 6.66
CA GLN A 42 -18.03 6.84 6.64
C GLN A 42 -18.54 6.46 5.24
N SER A 43 -18.84 7.44 4.38
CA SER A 43 -19.33 7.20 3.02
C SER A 43 -18.24 6.96 1.99
N LEU A 44 -16.95 7.19 2.33
CA LEU A 44 -15.85 7.03 1.38
C LEU A 44 -15.63 5.55 1.02
N PRO A 45 -15.28 5.26 -0.25
CA PRO A 45 -14.98 3.90 -0.69
C PRO A 45 -13.56 3.50 -0.29
N TRP A 46 -13.41 3.08 0.97
CA TRP A 46 -12.13 2.66 1.54
C TRP A 46 -11.62 1.38 0.89
N GLN A 47 -10.48 1.45 0.19
CA GLN A 47 -9.84 0.30 -0.43
C GLN A 47 -8.86 -0.39 0.54
N PRO A 48 -9.03 -1.68 0.86
CA PRO A 48 -8.10 -2.42 1.70
C PRO A 48 -6.77 -2.69 1.00
N LEU A 49 -5.69 -2.41 1.72
CA LEU A 49 -4.31 -2.67 1.30
C LEU A 49 -3.66 -3.65 2.28
N GLN A 50 -2.99 -4.67 1.75
CA GLN A 50 -2.28 -5.67 2.56
C GLN A 50 -0.76 -5.54 2.33
N PRO A 51 0.00 -5.01 3.30
CA PRO A 51 1.46 -4.92 3.19
C PRO A 51 2.14 -6.31 3.16
N PRO A 52 3.24 -6.48 2.41
CA PRO A 52 3.84 -5.48 1.53
C PRO A 52 3.06 -5.32 0.22
N VAL A 53 2.81 -4.07 -0.19
CA VAL A 53 2.09 -3.76 -1.44
C VAL A 53 2.73 -2.58 -2.15
N SER A 54 2.72 -2.63 -3.48
CA SER A 54 3.06 -1.50 -4.35
C SER A 54 1.99 -1.38 -5.42
N GLN A 55 1.28 -0.25 -5.44
CA GLN A 55 0.17 -0.01 -6.36
C GLN A 55 0.32 1.35 -7.03
N GLU A 56 -0.05 1.42 -8.31
CA GLU A 56 -0.25 2.67 -9.04
C GLU A 56 -1.76 2.91 -9.20
N VAL A 57 -2.20 4.12 -8.90
CA VAL A 57 -3.61 4.54 -9.00
C VAL A 57 -3.68 5.82 -9.81
N LYS A 58 -4.56 5.82 -10.81
CA LYS A 58 -4.88 7.02 -11.57
C LYS A 58 -6.09 7.70 -10.92
N LEU A 59 -5.89 8.92 -10.45
CA LEU A 59 -6.92 9.82 -9.98
C LEU A 59 -7.47 10.62 -11.15
N ASP A 60 -8.70 10.36 -11.54
CA ASP A 60 -9.39 11.00 -12.66
C ASP A 60 -10.86 11.28 -12.35
N ALA A 61 -11.66 11.63 -13.38
CA ALA A 61 -13.06 12.00 -13.21
C ALA A 61 -13.97 10.85 -12.73
N VAL A 62 -13.54 9.58 -12.88
CA VAL A 62 -14.32 8.42 -12.38
C VAL A 62 -13.89 8.01 -10.98
N SER A 63 -12.77 8.56 -10.49
CA SER A 63 -12.32 8.37 -9.12
C SER A 63 -13.25 9.09 -8.13
N PRO A 64 -13.34 8.62 -6.88
CA PRO A 64 -14.15 9.28 -5.86
C PRO A 64 -13.74 10.75 -5.73
N GLN A 65 -14.72 11.65 -5.75
CA GLN A 65 -14.51 13.08 -5.62
C GLN A 65 -14.88 13.52 -4.21
N LEU A 66 -14.09 14.43 -3.64
CA LEU A 66 -14.41 15.06 -2.37
C LEU A 66 -14.34 16.58 -2.52
N ILE A 67 -15.43 17.25 -2.15
CA ILE A 67 -15.53 18.70 -2.09
C ILE A 67 -16.06 19.06 -0.71
N GLN A 68 -15.15 19.41 0.21
CA GLN A 68 -15.53 19.80 1.56
C GLN A 68 -14.46 20.73 2.17
N GLY A 69 -14.89 21.91 2.61
CA GLY A 69 -13.97 22.91 3.14
C GLY A 69 -12.92 23.29 2.09
N GLU A 70 -11.64 23.12 2.41
CA GLU A 70 -10.53 23.37 1.49
C GLU A 70 -10.21 22.20 0.55
N ILE A 71 -10.83 21.03 0.75
CA ILE A 71 -10.59 19.83 -0.07
C ILE A 71 -11.37 19.93 -1.38
N GLN A 72 -10.70 19.65 -2.50
CA GLN A 72 -11.33 19.60 -3.81
C GLN A 72 -10.62 18.61 -4.74
N GLY A 73 -11.40 17.77 -5.42
CA GLY A 73 -10.92 16.93 -6.52
C GLY A 73 -11.00 15.43 -6.24
N ALA A 74 -10.30 14.66 -7.07
CA ALA A 74 -10.23 13.21 -6.92
C ALA A 74 -9.44 12.85 -5.65
N ILE A 75 -9.87 11.82 -4.95
CA ILE A 75 -9.23 11.33 -3.71
C ILE A 75 -8.86 9.86 -3.82
N ALA A 76 -7.93 9.43 -2.98
CA ALA A 76 -7.66 8.02 -2.74
C ALA A 76 -7.86 7.71 -1.25
N ALA A 77 -8.65 6.68 -0.95
CA ALA A 77 -9.01 6.29 0.40
C ALA A 77 -8.61 4.83 0.63
N TYR A 78 -7.73 4.58 1.59
CA TYR A 78 -7.17 3.26 1.85
C TYR A 78 -7.35 2.82 3.30
N THR A 79 -7.44 1.51 3.52
CA THR A 79 -7.33 0.90 4.84
C THR A 79 -6.09 0.03 4.94
N LEU A 80 -5.41 0.13 6.08
CA LEU A 80 -4.16 -0.58 6.34
C LEU A 80 -4.27 -1.36 7.65
N PRO A 81 -3.83 -2.64 7.69
CA PRO A 81 -3.78 -3.41 8.92
C PRO A 81 -2.78 -2.79 9.89
N ALA A 82 -3.21 -2.57 11.13
CA ALA A 82 -2.44 -1.95 12.20
C ALA A 82 -1.88 -2.97 13.21
N ASP A 83 -2.17 -4.26 13.01
CA ASP A 83 -1.73 -5.38 13.84
C ASP A 83 -0.35 -5.93 13.46
N ARG A 84 0.33 -5.32 12.48
CA ARG A 84 1.59 -5.81 11.88
C ARG A 84 2.84 -4.98 12.26
N GLY A 85 2.79 -4.28 13.38
CA GLY A 85 3.88 -3.39 13.82
C GLY A 85 3.90 -2.07 13.06
N SER A 86 5.05 -1.38 13.03
CA SER A 86 5.14 -0.10 12.33
C SER A 86 5.00 -0.29 10.82
N LEU A 87 4.36 0.68 10.19
CA LEU A 87 4.14 0.75 8.75
C LEU A 87 5.02 1.86 8.17
N GLU A 88 5.65 1.57 7.04
CA GLU A 88 6.31 2.57 6.21
C GLU A 88 5.53 2.72 4.90
N VAL A 89 5.00 3.91 4.66
CA VAL A 89 4.18 4.25 3.49
C VAL A 89 4.91 5.28 2.67
N THR A 90 5.37 4.92 1.47
CA THR A 90 5.91 5.88 0.50
C THR A 90 4.82 6.22 -0.50
N LEU A 91 4.46 7.50 -0.55
CA LEU A 91 3.52 8.06 -1.51
C LEU A 91 4.29 8.92 -2.52
N SER A 92 4.11 8.62 -3.80
CA SER A 92 4.68 9.38 -4.90
C SER A 92 3.58 9.87 -5.84
N SER A 93 3.53 11.15 -6.15
CA SER A 93 2.63 11.74 -7.15
C SER A 93 3.40 12.12 -8.40
N LEU A 94 3.11 11.46 -9.52
CA LEU A 94 3.89 11.62 -10.75
C LEU A 94 3.53 12.90 -11.50
N ALA A 95 4.55 13.62 -11.97
CA ALA A 95 4.36 14.72 -12.90
C ALA A 95 4.16 14.19 -14.32
N LYS A 96 3.16 14.70 -15.03
CA LYS A 96 2.92 14.36 -16.44
C LYS A 96 2.38 15.57 -17.18
N ASN A 97 2.94 15.87 -18.35
CA ASN A 97 2.48 16.97 -19.21
C ASN A 97 2.39 18.32 -18.47
N ASN A 98 3.39 18.68 -17.68
CA ASN A 98 3.39 19.91 -16.85
C ASN A 98 2.18 20.01 -15.90
N SER A 99 1.61 18.87 -15.50
CA SER A 99 0.54 18.77 -14.53
C SER A 99 0.96 17.81 -13.43
N LEU A 100 0.56 18.10 -12.20
CA LEU A 100 0.91 17.30 -11.04
C LEU A 100 -0.21 17.34 -10.00
N TYR A 101 -0.49 16.21 -9.36
CA TYR A 101 -1.40 16.18 -8.22
C TYR A 101 -0.61 16.47 -6.94
N ALA A 102 -0.96 17.52 -6.20
CA ALA A 102 -0.26 17.91 -4.98
C ALA A 102 -0.95 17.27 -3.75
N PRO A 103 -0.42 16.17 -3.18
CA PRO A 103 -1.17 15.38 -2.21
C PRO A 103 -1.00 15.95 -0.79
N SER A 104 -2.09 15.97 -0.04
CA SER A 104 -2.10 16.00 1.41
C SER A 104 -2.65 14.66 1.91
N VAL A 105 -2.12 14.17 3.02
CA VAL A 105 -2.50 12.88 3.60
C VAL A 105 -3.02 13.06 5.01
N LEU A 106 -4.25 12.62 5.25
CA LEU A 106 -4.84 12.52 6.58
C LEU A 106 -4.86 11.05 7.00
N VAL A 107 -4.21 10.75 8.12
CA VAL A 107 -4.22 9.45 8.76
C VAL A 107 -5.29 9.46 9.83
N LEU A 108 -6.17 8.47 9.83
CA LEU A 108 -7.22 8.31 10.84
C LEU A 108 -7.04 7.01 11.61
N ASP A 109 -7.46 7.01 12.87
CA ASP A 109 -7.55 5.82 13.71
C ASP A 109 -8.75 4.92 13.33
N GLU A 110 -8.92 3.80 14.05
CA GLU A 110 -10.04 2.86 13.86
C GLU A 110 -11.44 3.49 13.97
N HIS A 111 -11.55 4.62 14.65
CA HIS A 111 -12.81 5.34 14.87
C HIS A 111 -12.97 6.49 13.88
N LEU A 112 -12.17 6.53 12.81
CA LEU A 112 -12.13 7.61 11.81
C LEU A 112 -11.78 8.98 12.41
N ARG A 113 -11.01 9.02 13.50
CA ARG A 113 -10.53 10.26 14.11
C ARG A 113 -9.13 10.62 13.59
N PRO A 114 -8.85 11.90 13.29
CA PRO A 114 -7.51 12.34 12.90
C PRO A 114 -6.42 11.91 13.88
N ALA A 115 -5.45 11.16 13.38
CA ALA A 115 -4.30 10.65 14.13
C ALA A 115 -2.98 11.33 13.68
N ALA A 116 -2.82 11.59 12.38
CA ALA A 116 -1.69 12.35 11.84
C ALA A 116 -2.09 13.09 10.56
N TYR A 117 -1.40 14.19 10.26
CA TYR A 117 -1.63 14.97 9.07
C TYR A 117 -0.31 15.34 8.38
N TYR A 118 -0.24 15.10 7.08
CA TYR A 118 0.90 15.40 6.22
C TYR A 118 0.44 16.36 5.11
N PRO A 119 0.73 17.66 5.21
CA PRO A 119 0.35 18.63 4.20
C PRO A 119 1.15 18.44 2.91
N SER A 120 0.75 19.09 1.81
CA SER A 120 1.47 18.99 0.53
C SER A 120 2.94 19.39 0.59
N SER A 121 3.35 20.23 1.53
CA SER A 121 4.76 20.59 1.73
C SER A 121 5.63 19.43 2.22
N TYR A 122 5.03 18.39 2.81
CA TYR A 122 5.74 17.18 3.24
C TYR A 122 6.25 16.34 2.06
N PHE A 123 5.73 16.59 0.85
CA PHE A 123 6.06 15.84 -0.36
C PHE A 123 6.91 16.71 -1.29
N PRO A 124 8.22 16.83 -1.06
CA PRO A 124 9.11 17.61 -1.92
C PRO A 124 9.20 17.02 -3.31
N TYR A 125 9.49 17.89 -4.28
CA TYR A 125 9.79 17.48 -5.64
C TYR A 125 11.08 16.66 -5.69
N GLN A 126 10.99 15.51 -6.38
CA GLN A 126 12.09 14.62 -6.69
C GLN A 126 12.31 14.60 -8.20
N PRO A 127 13.54 14.89 -8.67
CA PRO A 127 13.87 14.83 -10.08
C PRO A 127 13.79 13.39 -10.63
N PRO A 128 13.72 13.26 -11.97
CA PRO A 128 13.74 11.95 -12.60
C PRO A 128 15.09 11.26 -12.33
N GLY A 129 15.02 9.97 -12.04
CA GLY A 129 16.18 9.08 -11.90
C GLY A 129 16.17 8.01 -12.98
N ALA A 130 17.11 7.06 -12.90
CA ALA A 130 17.24 5.99 -13.90
C ALA A 130 15.96 5.15 -14.09
N MET A 131 15.12 5.03 -13.05
CA MET A 131 13.89 4.21 -13.04
C MET A 131 12.66 4.98 -12.53
N SER A 132 12.77 6.29 -12.32
CA SER A 132 11.71 7.12 -11.75
C SER A 132 11.55 8.41 -12.53
N SER A 133 10.31 8.86 -12.70
CA SER A 133 10.01 10.15 -13.30
C SER A 133 10.00 11.26 -12.25
N ASP A 134 9.90 12.49 -12.73
CA ASP A 134 9.47 13.65 -11.96
C ASP A 134 8.26 13.32 -11.09
N ARG A 135 8.35 13.64 -9.80
CA ARG A 135 7.28 13.36 -8.82
C ARG A 135 7.40 14.22 -7.58
N LEU A 136 6.30 14.40 -6.86
CA LEU A 136 6.35 14.72 -5.43
C LEU A 136 6.39 13.41 -4.65
N GLU A 137 7.26 13.29 -3.65
CA GLU A 137 7.41 12.04 -2.90
C GLU A 137 7.66 12.28 -1.42
N GLY A 138 7.08 11.44 -0.57
CA GLY A 138 7.25 11.48 0.87
C GLY A 138 6.99 10.12 1.49
N THR A 139 7.71 9.83 2.58
CA THR A 139 7.62 8.58 3.31
C THR A 139 7.04 8.83 4.69
N LEU A 140 5.91 8.20 5.00
CA LEU A 140 5.22 8.27 6.28
C LEU A 140 5.61 7.05 7.11
N LYS A 141 6.15 7.27 8.30
CA LYS A 141 6.38 6.22 9.29
C LYS A 141 5.25 6.25 10.30
N LEU A 142 4.40 5.25 10.26
CA LEU A 142 3.18 5.16 11.07
C LEU A 142 3.35 4.04 12.06
N THR A 143 3.25 4.34 13.35
CA THR A 143 3.26 3.34 14.42
C THR A 143 1.87 3.31 15.04
N PRO A 144 1.02 2.33 14.68
CA PRO A 144 -0.30 2.22 15.26
C PRO A 144 -0.24 1.98 16.77
N ALA A 145 -1.28 2.44 17.50
CA ALA A 145 -1.35 2.20 18.93
C ALA A 145 -1.63 0.73 19.23
N LEU A 146 -1.17 0.26 20.40
CA LEU A 146 -1.42 -1.12 20.86
C LEU A 146 -2.92 -1.42 20.88
N GLY A 147 -3.31 -2.53 20.25
CA GLY A 147 -4.70 -2.97 20.16
C GLY A 147 -5.46 -2.45 18.94
N GLN A 148 -4.91 -1.52 18.16
CA GLN A 148 -5.48 -1.15 16.86
C GLN A 148 -5.24 -2.28 15.85
N LYS A 149 -6.32 -2.69 15.19
CA LYS A 149 -6.35 -3.65 14.09
C LYS A 149 -6.28 -2.97 12.72
N GLN A 150 -6.74 -1.72 12.61
CA GLN A 150 -6.72 -0.98 11.34
C GLN A 150 -6.44 0.52 11.50
N ILE A 151 -5.86 1.13 10.47
CA ILE A 151 -5.85 2.59 10.29
C ILE A 151 -6.37 2.95 8.89
N TYR A 152 -6.74 4.21 8.71
CA TYR A 152 -7.24 4.72 7.44
C TYR A 152 -6.31 5.80 6.90
N LEU A 153 -6.08 5.78 5.59
CA LEU A 153 -5.24 6.75 4.89
C LEU A 153 -6.06 7.45 3.82
N LEU A 154 -6.29 8.75 3.98
CA LEU A 154 -7.00 9.56 2.99
C LEU A 154 -6.01 10.50 2.31
N VAL A 155 -5.83 10.32 1.00
CA VAL A 155 -5.03 11.19 0.14
C VAL A 155 -5.98 12.10 -0.64
N TYR A 156 -5.77 13.40 -0.53
CA TYR A 156 -6.55 14.41 -1.23
C TYR A 156 -5.67 15.60 -1.62
N THR A 157 -6.23 16.60 -2.29
CA THR A 157 -5.56 17.89 -2.53
C THR A 157 -6.45 19.03 -2.04
N THR A 158 -5.86 20.21 -1.86
CA THR A 158 -6.53 21.39 -1.30
C THR A 158 -6.60 22.53 -2.31
N ARG A 159 -7.58 23.43 -2.19
CA ARG A 159 -7.69 24.63 -3.01
C ARG A 159 -6.43 25.50 -2.97
N GLN A 160 -5.80 25.60 -1.79
CA GLN A 160 -4.54 26.31 -1.65
C GLN A 160 -3.40 25.66 -2.42
N ASP A 161 -3.31 24.33 -2.41
CA ASP A 161 -2.26 23.61 -3.12
C ASP A 161 -2.52 23.59 -4.63
N LEU A 162 -3.77 23.51 -5.07
CA LEU A 162 -4.15 23.63 -6.49
C LEU A 162 -3.76 24.98 -7.11
N ALA A 163 -3.69 26.05 -6.31
CA ALA A 163 -3.24 27.37 -6.78
C ALA A 163 -1.71 27.49 -6.88
N LYS A 164 -0.94 26.50 -6.40
CA LYS A 164 0.52 26.49 -6.46
C LYS A 164 1.03 25.77 -7.70
N THR A 165 2.33 25.90 -7.92
CA THR A 165 3.05 25.26 -9.01
C THR A 165 4.36 24.68 -8.50
N THR A 166 4.86 23.65 -9.19
CA THR A 166 6.16 23.04 -8.90
C THR A 166 7.08 23.24 -10.10
N GLN A 167 8.29 23.75 -9.88
CA GLN A 167 9.32 23.78 -10.91
C GLN A 167 9.91 22.39 -11.09
N LEU A 168 9.82 21.85 -12.29
CA LEU A 168 10.37 20.54 -12.66
C LEU A 168 11.78 20.70 -13.23
N THR A 169 12.58 19.64 -13.20
CA THR A 169 13.90 19.63 -13.82
C THR A 169 13.74 19.50 -15.33
N ASN A 170 14.37 20.39 -16.10
CA ASN A 170 14.35 20.27 -17.55
C ASN A 170 15.01 18.94 -18.00
N PRO A 171 14.38 18.14 -18.87
CA PRO A 171 14.91 16.85 -19.30
C PRO A 171 16.30 16.96 -19.93
N ALA A 172 16.61 18.04 -20.65
CA ALA A 172 17.95 18.23 -21.22
C ALA A 172 19.02 18.54 -20.16
N LYS A 173 18.65 19.21 -19.06
CA LYS A 173 19.54 19.38 -17.91
C LYS A 173 19.78 18.05 -17.20
N ALA A 174 18.72 17.29 -16.91
CA ALA A 174 18.82 15.98 -16.27
C ALA A 174 19.68 15.01 -17.10
N TYR A 175 19.51 15.00 -18.43
CA TYR A 175 20.33 14.20 -19.34
C TYR A 175 21.80 14.62 -19.31
N ALA A 176 22.09 15.92 -19.44
CA ALA A 176 23.46 16.43 -19.39
C ALA A 176 24.18 16.07 -18.08
N GLN A 177 23.49 16.22 -16.94
CA GLN A 177 23.99 15.79 -15.63
C GLN A 177 24.27 14.28 -15.58
N GLY A 178 23.36 13.46 -16.13
CA GLY A 178 23.49 12.00 -16.14
C GLY A 178 24.66 11.48 -16.99
N VAL A 179 25.00 12.16 -18.08
CA VAL A 179 26.14 11.79 -18.95
C VAL A 179 27.44 12.53 -18.61
N GLY A 180 27.45 13.37 -17.57
CA GLY A 180 28.62 14.14 -17.14
C GLY A 180 28.99 15.32 -18.04
N ASN A 181 28.06 15.79 -18.86
CA ASN A 181 28.24 16.97 -19.71
C ASN A 181 27.93 18.27 -18.96
N ALA A 182 28.37 19.40 -19.51
CA ALA A 182 27.98 20.71 -19.02
C ALA A 182 26.45 20.88 -19.08
N VAL A 183 25.85 21.35 -17.98
CA VAL A 183 24.41 21.55 -17.87
C VAL A 183 24.01 22.77 -18.73
N PRO A 184 23.09 22.62 -19.70
CA PRO A 184 22.63 23.73 -20.53
C PRO A 184 21.92 24.82 -19.71
N ASP A 185 22.12 26.08 -20.08
CA ASP A 185 21.40 27.22 -19.50
C ASP A 185 20.05 27.41 -20.20
N ILE A 186 19.09 26.55 -19.82
CA ILE A 186 17.72 26.56 -20.33
C ILE A 186 16.73 26.68 -19.17
N PRO A 187 15.59 27.38 -19.33
CA PRO A 187 14.59 27.42 -18.27
C PRO A 187 14.00 26.05 -17.95
N ASP A 188 13.63 25.86 -16.69
CA ASP A 188 12.96 24.66 -16.20
C ASP A 188 11.45 24.73 -16.42
N PRO A 189 10.80 23.62 -16.83
CA PRO A 189 9.36 23.60 -16.98
C PRO A 189 8.65 23.78 -15.64
N ILE A 190 7.54 24.51 -15.64
CA ILE A 190 6.68 24.68 -14.46
C ILE A 190 5.47 23.76 -14.61
N ALA A 191 5.20 22.95 -13.59
CA ALA A 191 4.02 22.11 -13.48
C ALA A 191 2.93 22.79 -12.65
N GLY A 192 1.73 22.90 -13.23
CA GLY A 192 0.53 23.31 -12.50
C GLY A 192 0.00 22.18 -11.63
N HIS A 193 -0.53 22.53 -10.47
CA HIS A 193 -1.21 21.54 -9.63
C HIS A 193 -2.63 21.29 -10.14
N ALA A 194 -3.07 20.03 -10.12
CA ALA A 194 -4.35 19.60 -10.66
C ALA A 194 -5.12 18.71 -9.68
N THR A 195 -6.44 18.67 -9.87
CA THR A 195 -7.37 17.83 -9.09
C THR A 195 -7.30 16.35 -9.44
N THR A 196 -6.50 16.00 -10.45
CA THR A 196 -6.32 14.66 -11.01
C THR A 196 -4.82 14.40 -11.23
N GLY A 197 -4.43 13.13 -11.31
CA GLY A 197 -3.04 12.74 -11.49
C GLY A 197 -2.81 11.25 -11.32
N THR A 198 -1.54 10.85 -11.19
CA THR A 198 -1.18 9.45 -10.96
C THR A 198 -0.39 9.34 -9.67
N LEU A 199 -0.89 8.52 -8.75
CA LEU A 199 -0.25 8.21 -7.48
C LEU A 199 0.38 6.82 -7.53
N LYS A 200 1.57 6.68 -6.95
CA LYS A 200 2.18 5.41 -6.60
C LYS A 200 2.24 5.31 -5.08
N LEU A 201 1.75 4.22 -4.55
CA LEU A 201 1.74 3.94 -3.12
C LEU A 201 2.50 2.65 -2.88
N LYS A 202 3.52 2.71 -2.04
CA LYS A 202 4.26 1.55 -1.55
C LYS A 202 4.08 1.48 -0.04
N VAL A 203 3.65 0.33 0.46
CA VAL A 203 3.47 0.11 1.90
C VAL A 203 4.20 -1.14 2.33
N THR A 204 4.97 -1.04 3.40
CA THR A 204 5.66 -2.16 4.06
C THR A 204 5.36 -2.17 5.55
N ALA A 205 5.33 -3.36 6.16
CA ALA A 205 5.15 -3.55 7.59
C ALA A 205 6.38 -4.26 8.17
N GLU A 206 6.82 -3.85 9.37
CA GLU A 206 8.03 -4.40 10.01
C GLU A 206 7.96 -5.93 10.21
N GLN A 207 6.80 -6.47 10.56
CA GLN A 207 6.57 -7.91 10.77
C GLN A 207 6.72 -8.76 9.48
N GLY A 208 6.86 -8.15 8.30
CA GLY A 208 7.07 -8.82 7.02
C GLY A 208 8.53 -8.95 6.59
N THR A 209 9.47 -8.39 7.36
CA THR A 209 10.90 -8.64 7.15
C THR A 209 11.23 -9.99 7.78
N GLY A 210 11.59 -10.97 6.95
CA GLY A 210 11.82 -12.36 7.37
C GLY A 210 12.97 -12.49 8.35
N ASN A 211 12.70 -12.24 9.64
CA ASN A 211 13.63 -12.50 10.72
C ASN A 211 13.83 -14.02 10.79
N VAL A 212 14.96 -14.48 10.24
CA VAL A 212 15.39 -15.87 10.39
C VAL A 212 15.89 -16.03 11.82
N MET A 213 15.19 -16.84 12.61
CA MET A 213 15.63 -17.23 13.95
C MET A 213 16.91 -18.08 13.81
N ILE A 214 18.08 -17.50 14.05
CA ILE A 214 19.34 -18.24 14.04
C ILE A 214 19.41 -19.05 15.35
N GLY A 215 19.43 -20.39 15.25
CA GLY A 215 19.63 -21.30 16.39
C GLY A 215 18.52 -22.33 16.63
N MET A 216 17.41 -22.28 15.89
CA MET A 216 16.41 -23.37 15.88
C MET A 216 16.53 -24.17 14.59
N LEU A 217 16.92 -25.44 14.70
CA LEU A 217 16.85 -26.42 13.60
C LEU A 217 15.38 -26.77 13.34
N GLN A 218 14.63 -25.88 12.68
CA GLN A 218 13.34 -26.22 12.09
C GLN A 218 13.58 -26.90 10.73
N PRO A 219 12.99 -28.08 10.46
CA PRO A 219 12.99 -28.64 9.12
C PRO A 219 12.24 -27.69 8.18
N ALA A 220 12.86 -27.38 7.04
CA ALA A 220 12.36 -26.46 6.04
C ALA A 220 10.92 -26.80 5.58
N PRO A 221 10.07 -25.81 5.29
CA PRO A 221 8.83 -26.06 4.57
C PRO A 221 9.16 -26.61 3.18
N THR A 222 8.63 -27.78 2.88
CA THR A 222 8.71 -28.42 1.56
C THR A 222 8.12 -27.49 0.51
N VAL A 223 8.99 -26.92 -0.31
CA VAL A 223 8.64 -26.18 -1.52
C VAL A 223 7.86 -27.12 -2.44
N ALA A 224 6.66 -26.71 -2.85
CA ALA A 224 5.90 -27.41 -3.88
C ALA A 224 6.69 -27.36 -5.21
N PRO A 225 6.86 -28.50 -5.92
CA PRO A 225 7.56 -28.50 -7.20
C PRO A 225 6.73 -27.74 -8.23
N VAL A 226 7.34 -26.71 -8.83
CA VAL A 226 6.80 -26.03 -10.01
C VAL A 226 6.93 -26.99 -11.19
N VAL A 227 5.81 -27.48 -11.69
CA VAL A 227 5.75 -28.20 -12.97
C VAL A 227 5.77 -27.16 -14.09
N VAL A 228 6.93 -26.98 -14.71
CA VAL A 228 7.06 -26.30 -16.01
C VAL A 228 7.19 -27.39 -17.07
N GLY A 229 6.20 -27.50 -17.95
CA GLY A 229 6.28 -28.30 -19.17
C GLY A 229 5.19 -29.36 -19.31
N SER A 230 4.06 -28.97 -19.91
CA SER A 230 3.35 -29.86 -20.84
C SER A 230 2.46 -29.04 -21.78
N THR A 231 2.89 -28.98 -23.04
CA THR A 231 2.10 -28.73 -24.26
C THR A 231 0.83 -29.60 -24.26
N ALA A 232 -0.40 -29.17 -24.57
CA ALA A 232 -0.97 -28.47 -25.75
C ALA A 232 -2.51 -28.36 -25.53
N PRO A 233 -3.36 -27.89 -26.49
CA PRO A 233 -3.34 -26.71 -27.38
C PRO A 233 -4.55 -25.75 -27.12
N ALA A 234 -4.67 -24.71 -27.96
CA ALA A 234 -5.53 -23.53 -27.84
C ALA A 234 -7.01 -23.65 -28.31
N ALA A 235 -7.75 -22.57 -28.03
CA ALA A 235 -9.06 -22.08 -28.57
C ALA A 235 -10.31 -22.49 -27.74
N VAL A 236 -11.29 -21.65 -27.37
CA VAL A 236 -11.88 -20.39 -27.88
C VAL A 236 -12.66 -19.64 -26.75
N ALA A 237 -12.89 -18.32 -26.89
CA ALA A 237 -13.67 -17.42 -26.01
C ALA A 237 -15.19 -17.72 -26.02
N ALA A 238 -16.02 -17.60 -24.97
CA ALA A 238 -16.61 -16.45 -24.21
C ALA A 238 -18.01 -16.93 -23.68
N PRO A 239 -18.86 -16.21 -22.91
CA PRO A 239 -18.73 -15.29 -21.76
C PRO A 239 -19.50 -15.81 -20.49
N ALA A 240 -19.54 -15.00 -19.41
CA ALA A 240 -20.22 -15.28 -18.11
C ALA A 240 -21.77 -15.45 -18.19
N PRO A 241 -22.40 -16.11 -17.19
CA PRO A 241 -23.12 -15.37 -16.14
C PRO A 241 -23.06 -15.99 -14.71
N ALA A 242 -23.40 -15.17 -13.70
CA ALA A 242 -23.68 -15.51 -12.29
C ALA A 242 -24.95 -16.40 -12.12
N PRO A 243 -25.50 -16.73 -10.92
CA PRO A 243 -25.04 -16.76 -9.52
C PRO A 243 -25.26 -18.16 -8.84
N GLU A 244 -25.02 -18.23 -7.53
CA GLU A 244 -25.12 -19.37 -6.58
C GLU A 244 -26.26 -20.38 -6.82
N LYS A 245 -25.93 -21.68 -6.73
CA LYS A 245 -26.91 -22.77 -6.61
C LYS A 245 -26.49 -23.75 -5.48
N PRO A 246 -27.44 -24.24 -4.65
CA PRO A 246 -27.18 -25.13 -3.51
C PRO A 246 -26.45 -26.42 -3.88
N ALA A 247 -25.62 -26.91 -2.94
CA ALA A 247 -24.81 -28.11 -3.05
C ALA A 247 -25.64 -29.33 -3.49
N GLU A 248 -25.30 -29.89 -4.65
CA GLU A 248 -25.80 -31.17 -5.09
C GLU A 248 -25.19 -32.29 -4.22
N PRO A 249 -25.96 -33.33 -3.86
CA PRO A 249 -25.45 -34.44 -3.07
C PRO A 249 -24.33 -35.17 -3.81
N MET A 250 -23.27 -35.54 -3.09
CA MET A 250 -22.12 -36.27 -3.65
C MET A 250 -22.58 -37.52 -4.40
N LEU A 251 -21.92 -37.80 -5.53
CA LEU A 251 -22.02 -39.12 -6.18
C LEU A 251 -21.71 -40.23 -5.17
N ASN A 252 -22.51 -41.29 -5.18
CA ASN A 252 -22.39 -42.44 -4.26
C ASN A 252 -20.98 -43.06 -4.26
N ASP A 253 -20.30 -43.04 -5.41
CA ASP A 253 -18.93 -43.56 -5.55
C ASP A 253 -17.92 -42.75 -4.72
N THR A 254 -18.11 -41.43 -4.67
CA THR A 254 -17.28 -40.52 -3.87
C THR A 254 -17.56 -40.69 -2.38
N GLU A 255 -18.82 -40.93 -1.99
CA GLU A 255 -19.19 -41.19 -0.61
C GLU A 255 -18.58 -42.51 -0.08
N SER A 256 -18.57 -43.57 -0.90
CA SER A 256 -17.92 -44.84 -0.55
C SER A 256 -16.40 -44.67 -0.36
N TYR A 257 -15.75 -43.86 -1.20
CA TYR A 257 -14.31 -43.56 -1.08
C TYR A 257 -13.97 -42.95 0.28
N PHE A 258 -14.69 -41.90 0.69
CA PHE A 258 -14.46 -41.26 1.99
C PHE A 258 -14.80 -42.17 3.16
N ASN A 259 -15.91 -42.91 3.09
CA ASN A 259 -16.29 -43.84 4.16
C ASN A 259 -15.26 -44.97 4.35
N ASN A 260 -14.68 -45.49 3.27
CA ASN A 260 -13.61 -46.49 3.36
C ASN A 260 -12.31 -45.89 3.89
N GLY A 261 -11.95 -44.68 3.46
CA GLY A 261 -10.79 -43.95 3.98
C GLY A 261 -10.89 -43.69 5.49
N ILE A 262 -12.06 -43.26 5.96
CA ILE A 262 -12.35 -43.06 7.38
C ILE A 262 -12.20 -44.37 8.16
N LYS A 263 -12.82 -45.47 7.70
CA LYS A 263 -12.69 -46.79 8.35
C LYS A 263 -11.24 -47.27 8.44
N GLN A 264 -10.47 -47.10 7.37
CA GLN A 264 -9.07 -47.52 7.33
C GLN A 264 -8.18 -46.67 8.25
N ALA A 265 -8.33 -45.35 8.23
CA ALA A 265 -7.59 -44.44 9.10
C ALA A 265 -7.90 -44.71 10.57
N VAL A 266 -9.19 -44.89 10.91
CA VAL A 266 -9.58 -45.29 12.26
C VAL A 266 -8.97 -46.63 12.60
N LYS A 267 -9.05 -47.67 11.74
CA LYS A 267 -8.44 -48.99 11.97
C LYS A 267 -6.93 -48.90 12.23
N ALA A 268 -6.22 -48.04 11.50
CA ALA A 268 -4.79 -47.77 11.67
C ALA A 268 -4.45 -46.99 12.95
N GLY A 269 -5.44 -46.46 13.67
CA GLY A 269 -5.22 -45.64 14.87
C GLY A 269 -4.90 -44.17 14.57
N ASP A 270 -4.98 -43.79 13.30
CA ASP A 270 -4.73 -42.43 12.81
C ASP A 270 -6.04 -41.63 12.85
N ILE A 271 -6.39 -41.16 14.05
CA ILE A 271 -7.64 -40.43 14.31
C ILE A 271 -7.63 -39.06 13.63
N ASP A 272 -6.47 -38.39 13.55
CA ASP A 272 -6.30 -37.10 12.89
C ASP A 272 -6.61 -37.19 11.39
N LYS A 273 -6.10 -38.22 10.71
CA LYS A 273 -6.41 -38.47 9.30
C LYS A 273 -7.88 -38.83 9.10
N ALA A 274 -8.47 -39.62 10.00
CA ALA A 274 -9.89 -39.96 9.95
C ALA A 274 -10.80 -38.73 10.10
N LEU A 275 -10.45 -37.79 11.00
CA LEU A 275 -11.16 -36.52 11.17
C LEU A 275 -11.04 -35.63 9.93
N LYS A 276 -9.86 -35.55 9.32
CA LYS A 276 -9.66 -34.77 8.10
C LYS A 276 -10.50 -35.30 6.93
N LEU A 277 -10.52 -36.61 6.73
CA LEU A 277 -11.35 -37.26 5.71
C LEU A 277 -12.85 -37.08 5.95
N MET A 278 -13.29 -37.10 7.21
CA MET A 278 -14.68 -36.82 7.58
C MET A 278 -15.07 -35.37 7.23
N ASN A 279 -14.29 -34.39 7.66
CA ASN A 279 -14.57 -32.97 7.42
C ASN A 279 -14.58 -32.62 5.92
N GLU A 280 -13.68 -33.25 5.15
CA GLU A 280 -13.63 -33.07 3.70
C GLU A 280 -14.86 -33.66 3.01
N ALA A 281 -15.29 -34.86 3.43
CA ALA A 281 -16.52 -35.46 2.93
C ALA A 281 -17.76 -34.63 3.28
N GLU A 282 -17.85 -34.08 4.50
CA GLU A 282 -18.97 -33.19 4.89
C GLU A 282 -18.99 -31.90 4.08
N LYS A 283 -17.82 -31.31 3.83
CA LYS A 283 -17.70 -30.11 2.98
C LYS A 283 -18.17 -30.36 1.55
N LEU A 284 -17.98 -31.59 1.07
CA LEU A 284 -18.44 -32.02 -0.25
C LEU A 284 -19.93 -32.43 -0.25
N GLY A 285 -20.59 -32.46 0.91
CA GLY A 285 -22.03 -32.76 1.04
C GLY A 285 -22.35 -34.19 1.48
N SER A 286 -21.39 -34.96 1.99
CA SER A 286 -21.65 -36.30 2.53
C SER A 286 -22.50 -36.22 3.80
N THR A 287 -23.57 -37.00 3.83
CA THR A 287 -24.43 -37.14 5.01
C THR A 287 -24.05 -38.34 5.88
N THR A 288 -23.20 -39.23 5.37
CA THR A 288 -22.82 -40.49 6.04
C THR A 288 -21.44 -40.47 6.69
N ALA A 289 -20.54 -39.57 6.28
CA ALA A 289 -19.15 -39.52 6.76
C ALA A 289 -19.01 -39.43 8.29
N ARG A 290 -19.78 -38.54 8.93
CA ARG A 290 -19.80 -38.39 10.40
C ARG A 290 -20.25 -39.65 11.12
N LYS A 291 -21.32 -40.28 10.62
CA LYS A 291 -21.84 -41.54 11.19
C LYS A 291 -20.82 -42.66 11.06
N THR A 292 -20.15 -42.76 9.91
CA THR A 292 -19.09 -43.73 9.66
C THR A 292 -17.90 -43.53 10.61
N PHE A 293 -17.46 -42.30 10.82
CA PHE A 293 -16.40 -41.98 11.78
C PHE A 293 -16.77 -42.43 13.20
N ILE A 294 -17.92 -42.00 13.72
CA ILE A 294 -18.40 -42.33 15.08
C ILE A 294 -18.52 -43.84 15.29
N SER A 295 -19.08 -44.57 14.31
CA SER A 295 -19.22 -46.03 14.41
C SER A 295 -17.87 -46.75 14.43
N SER A 296 -16.89 -46.23 13.68
CA SER A 296 -15.58 -46.85 13.52
C SER A 296 -14.70 -46.63 14.75
N VAL A 297 -14.79 -45.47 15.40
CA VAL A 297 -14.06 -45.19 16.66
C VAL A 297 -14.69 -45.91 17.85
N LYS A 298 -16.02 -46.09 17.85
CA LYS A 298 -16.74 -46.82 18.91
C LYS A 298 -16.48 -48.32 18.87
N GLY A 299 -16.21 -48.90 17.70
CA GLY A 299 -15.85 -50.32 17.54
C GLY A 299 -14.41 -50.69 17.90
N LYS A 300 -13.61 -49.74 18.43
CA LYS A 300 -12.23 -49.96 18.90
C LYS A 300 -12.10 -50.12 20.42
N GLY A 301 -13.23 -50.07 21.14
CA GLY A 301 -13.30 -50.38 22.58
C GLY A 301 -13.67 -51.83 22.82
#